data_AF-A0AAW5UHQ8-F1
#
_entry.id   AF-A0AAW5UHQ8-F1
#
_cell.length_a   1.000
_cell.length_b   1.000
_cell.length_c   1.000
_cell.angle_alpha   90.00
_cell.angle_beta   90.00
_cell.angle_gamma   90.00
#
_symmetry.space_group_name_H-M   'P 1'
#
loop_
_entity.id
_entity.type
_entity.pdbx_description
1 polymer ?
#
loop_
_entity_poly.entity_id
_entity_poly.type
_entity_poly.pdbx_seq_one_letter_code
_entity_poly.pdbx_strand_id
1 'polypeptide(L)'
;MAEEKNTNIVALQEKDVQLVVSKETIGQLTTNIKEVKARVEKALPMYDISNYSTDDIPKCKEDKALLNKAAKALDDKRKELEKVWNKPFEEFKTTCNDTCKLIKNAVSLIDGVIKEDENRTKKAKREEIEKLAEKCGVETIGIKLDLIFDAKWLNKTTSMKSIEKAITEKVDNIKKDLETLKLFAEDYDALAARYKENLNLQETIAYANKLKEQRASSVSPSKKETATPPPTSPQKEVAENNAAEQQEEQPKNGKMSSNEEDAMDAFAAAMGQSVAPPTPTETRTYVCTGTKKAMECLERFMRDNGITFNVQ
;
A
#
# COMPACT_ATOMS: atom_id res chain seq x y z
N MET A 1 7.51 -25.71 39.23
CA MET A 1 8.84 -25.13 38.96
C MET A 1 8.74 -24.31 37.69
N ALA A 2 8.66 -23.00 37.80
CA ALA A 2 8.89 -22.09 36.68
C ALA A 2 9.78 -20.99 37.25
N GLU A 3 11.07 -21.04 36.89
CA GLU A 3 12.04 -20.02 37.25
C GLU A 3 11.57 -18.69 36.66
N GLU A 4 11.15 -17.78 37.53
CA GLU A 4 11.11 -16.36 37.23
C GLU A 4 12.55 -15.91 36.93
N LYS A 5 12.95 -15.99 35.65
CA LYS A 5 14.13 -15.30 35.15
C LYS A 5 13.82 -13.81 35.19
N ASN A 6 13.90 -13.23 36.38
CA ASN A 6 14.01 -11.79 36.60
C ASN A 6 15.36 -11.36 36.01
N THR A 7 15.39 -11.24 34.68
CA THR A 7 16.52 -10.68 33.97
C THR A 7 16.40 -9.19 34.18
N ASN A 8 17.16 -8.71 35.17
CA ASN A 8 17.37 -7.30 35.40
C ASN A 8 18.02 -6.74 34.11
N ILE A 9 17.19 -6.24 33.18
CA ILE A 9 17.66 -5.65 31.93
C ILE A 9 18.38 -4.38 32.36
N VAL A 10 19.71 -4.41 32.36
CA VAL A 10 20.51 -3.20 32.50
C VAL A 10 20.25 -2.38 31.25
N ALA A 11 19.41 -1.35 31.39
CA ALA A 11 19.01 -0.50 30.28
C ALA A 11 20.21 0.28 29.75
N LEU A 12 20.53 0.10 28.46
CA LEU A 12 21.40 1.01 27.73
C LEU A 12 20.79 2.42 27.82
N GLN A 13 21.52 3.36 28.41
CA GLN A 13 21.08 4.75 28.49
C GLN A 13 21.54 5.50 27.24
N GLU A 14 20.85 6.59 26.89
CA GLU A 14 21.16 7.39 25.70
C GLU A 14 22.61 7.89 25.69
N LYS A 15 23.17 8.20 26.87
CA LYS A 15 24.58 8.56 27.04
C LYS A 15 25.57 7.43 26.70
N ASP A 16 25.16 6.17 26.79
CA ASP A 16 26.01 4.99 26.55
C ASP A 16 26.15 4.68 25.05
N VAL A 17 25.30 5.27 24.21
CA VAL A 17 25.31 5.13 22.74
C VAL A 17 25.80 6.39 22.03
N GLN A 18 26.17 7.44 22.76
CA GLN A 18 26.75 8.64 22.16
C GLN A 18 28.17 8.38 21.68
N LEU A 19 28.40 8.67 20.40
CA LEU A 19 29.74 8.66 19.84
C LEU A 19 30.52 9.87 20.35
N VAL A 20 31.44 9.64 21.29
CA VAL A 20 32.36 10.67 21.79
C VAL A 20 33.70 10.53 21.08
N VAL A 21 34.10 11.56 20.33
CA VAL A 21 35.40 11.60 19.65
C VAL A 21 36.47 12.02 20.66
N SER A 22 37.25 11.06 21.16
CA SER A 22 38.28 11.33 22.19
C SER A 22 39.55 12.01 21.65
N LYS A 23 39.87 11.83 20.36
CA LYS A 23 41.02 12.46 19.70
C LYS A 23 40.83 12.44 18.19
N GLU A 24 40.86 13.62 17.57
CA GLU A 24 40.85 13.77 16.12
C GLU A 24 42.21 14.32 15.67
N THR A 25 43.03 13.49 15.04
CA THR A 25 44.24 13.93 14.35
C THR A 25 43.97 13.90 12.87
N ILE A 26 43.65 15.07 12.29
CA ILE A 26 43.70 15.28 10.84
C ILE A 26 45.15 15.00 10.43
N GLY A 27 45.38 13.85 9.80
CA GLY A 27 46.74 13.45 9.49
C GLY A 27 47.39 14.49 8.55
N GLN A 28 48.61 14.90 8.89
CA GLN A 28 49.44 15.69 7.98
C GLN A 28 50.22 14.74 7.07
N LEU A 29 49.99 14.85 5.75
CA LEU A 29 50.72 14.09 4.74
C LEU A 29 51.90 14.92 4.21
N THR A 30 53.09 14.69 4.76
CA THR A 30 54.33 15.30 4.26
C THR A 30 54.94 14.41 3.17
N THR A 31 54.96 14.90 1.93
CA THR A 31 55.55 14.19 0.77
C THR A 31 56.37 15.12 -0.09
N ASN A 32 57.30 14.55 -0.86
CA ASN A 32 58.08 15.27 -1.88
C ASN A 32 57.29 15.50 -3.19
N ILE A 33 55.96 15.35 -3.19
CA ILE A 33 55.14 15.47 -4.42
C ILE A 33 55.31 16.83 -5.10
N LYS A 34 55.53 17.90 -4.33
CA LYS A 34 55.80 19.24 -4.85
C LYS A 34 57.14 19.30 -5.60
N GLU A 35 58.16 18.62 -5.08
CA GLU A 35 59.48 18.53 -5.74
C GLU A 35 59.42 17.63 -6.97
N VAL A 36 58.68 16.52 -6.91
CA VAL A 36 58.45 15.63 -8.06
C VAL A 36 57.74 16.39 -9.17
N LYS A 37 56.68 17.14 -8.86
CA LYS A 37 55.99 18.00 -9.82
C LYS A 37 56.94 19.02 -10.44
N ALA A 38 57.72 19.74 -9.62
CA ALA A 38 58.67 20.73 -10.11
C ALA A 38 59.77 20.12 -11.01
N ARG A 39 60.22 18.89 -10.73
CA ARG A 39 61.18 18.18 -11.57
C ARG A 39 60.56 17.76 -12.90
N VAL A 40 59.32 17.28 -12.89
CA VAL A 40 58.58 16.92 -14.12
C VAL A 40 58.36 18.17 -14.98
N GLU A 41 57.93 19.28 -14.40
CA GLU A 41 57.73 20.55 -15.11
C GLU A 41 59.00 21.06 -15.80
N LYS A 42 60.17 20.90 -15.16
CA LYS A 42 61.47 21.24 -15.77
C LYS A 42 61.88 20.30 -16.89
N ALA A 43 61.46 19.04 -16.86
CA ALA A 43 61.82 18.04 -17.86
C ALA A 43 60.87 18.03 -19.07
N LEU A 44 59.62 18.46 -18.91
CA LEU A 44 58.60 18.47 -19.97
C LEU A 44 59.02 19.20 -21.27
N PRO A 45 59.73 20.34 -21.24
CA PRO A 45 60.19 21.00 -22.46
C PRO A 45 61.12 20.15 -23.34
N MET A 46 61.78 19.14 -22.78
CA MET A 46 62.63 18.22 -23.56
C MET A 46 61.81 17.29 -24.47
N TYR A 47 60.52 17.10 -24.17
CA TYR A 47 59.60 16.23 -24.91
C TYR A 47 58.70 17.00 -25.88
N ASP A 48 59.05 18.24 -26.22
CA ASP A 48 58.32 19.03 -27.22
C ASP A 48 58.48 18.43 -28.63
N ILE A 49 57.43 18.54 -29.46
CA ILE A 49 57.41 18.00 -30.82
C ILE A 49 58.55 18.58 -31.67
N SER A 50 58.94 19.84 -31.43
CA SER A 50 60.04 20.49 -32.13
C SER A 50 61.42 19.86 -31.90
N ASN A 51 61.57 19.03 -30.86
CA ASN A 51 62.81 18.31 -30.55
C ASN A 51 62.90 16.93 -31.22
N TYR A 52 61.92 16.53 -32.03
CA TYR A 52 61.87 15.22 -32.67
C TYR A 52 61.81 15.33 -34.20
N SER A 53 62.57 14.48 -34.90
CA SER A 53 62.53 14.31 -36.35
C SER A 53 61.86 12.98 -36.75
N THR A 54 61.60 12.78 -38.04
CA THR A 54 61.08 11.53 -38.61
C THR A 54 61.98 10.31 -38.37
N ASP A 55 63.27 10.53 -38.09
CA ASP A 55 64.22 9.45 -37.76
C ASP A 55 64.20 9.07 -36.27
N ASP A 56 63.61 9.91 -35.40
CA ASP A 56 63.58 9.72 -33.93
C ASP A 56 62.36 8.90 -33.45
N ILE A 57 61.54 8.36 -34.36
CA ILE A 57 60.32 7.61 -34.02
C ILE A 57 60.55 6.49 -32.99
N PRO A 58 61.64 5.70 -33.02
CA PRO A 58 61.93 4.73 -31.96
C PRO A 58 62.06 5.39 -30.58
N LYS A 59 62.80 6.51 -30.49
CA LYS A 59 63.02 7.27 -29.27
C LYS A 59 61.73 7.91 -28.75
N CYS A 60 60.89 8.46 -29.64
CA CYS A 60 59.56 8.97 -29.27
C CYS A 60 58.69 7.92 -28.57
N LYS A 61 58.75 6.66 -29.04
CA LYS A 61 58.00 5.55 -28.44
C LYS A 61 58.55 5.19 -27.05
N GLU A 62 59.87 5.19 -26.89
CA GLU A 62 60.53 4.95 -25.59
C GLU A 62 60.21 6.06 -24.58
N ASP A 63 60.33 7.33 -24.97
CA ASP A 63 60.02 8.49 -24.14
C ASP A 63 58.54 8.49 -23.71
N LYS A 64 57.62 8.20 -24.64
CA LYS A 64 56.20 8.03 -24.34
C LYS A 64 55.96 6.91 -23.33
N ALA A 65 56.63 5.77 -23.48
CA ALA A 65 56.49 4.65 -22.55
C ALA A 65 57.03 5.02 -21.16
N LEU A 66 58.16 5.73 -21.09
CA LEU A 66 58.76 6.22 -19.86
C LEU A 66 57.81 7.18 -19.11
N LEU A 67 57.27 8.18 -19.80
CA LEU A 67 56.34 9.16 -19.22
C LEU A 67 55.06 8.49 -18.70
N ASN A 68 54.49 7.58 -19.48
CA ASN A 68 53.31 6.81 -19.05
C ASN A 68 53.61 5.92 -17.83
N LYS A 69 54.78 5.28 -17.79
CA LYS A 69 55.21 4.46 -16.65
C LYS A 69 55.43 5.31 -15.40
N ALA A 70 56.03 6.50 -15.53
CA ALA A 70 56.23 7.42 -14.43
C ALA A 70 54.90 7.97 -13.88
N ALA A 71 53.98 8.37 -14.77
CA ALA A 71 52.64 8.81 -14.39
C ALA A 71 51.85 7.72 -13.67
N LYS A 72 51.89 6.48 -14.18
CA LYS A 72 51.26 5.32 -13.56
C LYS A 72 51.84 5.04 -12.17
N ALA A 73 53.18 5.05 -12.03
CA ALA A 73 53.83 4.80 -10.73
C ALA A 73 53.44 5.83 -9.67
N LEU A 74 53.26 7.10 -10.06
CA LEU A 74 52.82 8.16 -9.16
C LEU A 74 51.37 7.97 -8.70
N ASP A 75 50.47 7.63 -9.64
CA ASP A 75 49.06 7.37 -9.32
C ASP A 75 48.88 6.09 -8.50
N ASP A 76 49.66 5.04 -8.78
CA ASP A 76 49.65 3.80 -7.99
C ASP A 76 50.08 4.07 -6.54
N LYS A 77 51.12 4.90 -6.32
CA LYS A 77 51.53 5.32 -4.97
C LYS A 77 50.49 6.20 -4.28
N ARG A 78 49.84 7.10 -5.01
CA ARG A 78 48.72 7.89 -4.48
C ARG A 78 47.59 6.98 -3.99
N LYS A 79 47.18 5.99 -4.80
CA LYS A 79 46.14 5.00 -4.45
C LYS A 79 46.52 4.14 -3.25
N GLU A 80 47.78 3.71 -3.17
CA GLU A 80 48.29 2.94 -2.04
C GLU A 80 48.20 3.74 -0.74
N LEU A 81 48.65 5.00 -0.75
CA LEU A 81 48.54 5.90 0.39
C LEU A 81 47.08 6.19 0.78
N GLU A 82 46.21 6.44 -0.20
CA GLU A 82 44.78 6.65 0.02
C GLU A 82 44.13 5.43 0.71
N LYS A 83 44.48 4.21 0.27
CA LYS A 83 43.96 2.98 0.87
C LYS A 83 44.44 2.80 2.31
N VAL A 84 45.71 3.07 2.60
CA VAL A 84 46.25 3.00 3.97
C VAL A 84 45.63 4.07 4.85
N TRP A 85 45.45 5.28 4.33
CA TRP A 85 44.86 6.41 5.06
C TRP A 85 43.39 6.18 5.39
N ASN A 86 42.62 5.60 4.46
CA ASN A 86 41.21 5.32 4.67
C ASN A 86 40.97 4.05 5.48
N LYS A 87 41.97 3.17 5.67
CA LYS A 87 41.79 1.91 6.40
C LYS A 87 41.26 2.10 7.84
N PRO A 88 41.81 2.99 8.69
CA PRO A 88 41.27 3.23 10.03
C PRO A 88 39.83 3.78 9.99
N PHE A 89 39.51 4.58 8.98
CA PHE A 89 38.17 5.13 8.82
C PHE A 89 37.15 4.06 8.39
N GLU A 90 37.54 3.14 7.50
CA GLU A 90 36.68 2.00 7.12
C GLU A 90 36.49 1.02 8.28
N GLU A 91 37.50 0.79 9.12
CA GLU A 91 37.36 0.00 10.36
C GLU A 91 36.40 0.66 11.35
N PHE A 92 36.52 1.97 11.55
CA PHE A 92 35.57 2.77 12.34
C PHE A 92 34.15 2.67 11.79
N LYS A 93 33.96 2.91 10.49
CA LYS A 93 32.66 2.84 9.81
C LYS A 93 32.05 1.44 9.91
N THR A 94 32.86 0.39 9.76
CA THR A 94 32.42 -1.01 9.94
C THR A 94 31.90 -1.22 11.35
N THR A 95 32.67 -0.80 12.36
CA THR A 95 32.29 -0.89 13.77
C THR A 95 30.99 -0.15 14.05
N CYS A 96 30.85 1.10 13.60
CA CYS A 96 29.61 1.86 13.74
C CYS A 96 28.41 1.16 13.10
N ASN A 97 28.58 0.65 11.87
CA ASN A 97 27.51 -0.06 11.17
C ASN A 97 27.10 -1.34 11.91
N ASP A 98 28.05 -2.10 12.43
CA ASP A 98 27.78 -3.32 13.17
C ASP A 98 27.11 -3.02 14.53
N THR A 99 27.52 -1.96 15.23
CA THR A 99 26.80 -1.47 16.42
C THR A 99 25.35 -1.08 16.08
N CYS A 100 25.12 -0.34 14.98
CA CYS A 100 23.77 0.00 14.53
C CYS A 100 22.94 -1.26 14.20
N LYS A 101 23.54 -2.30 13.59
CA LYS A 101 22.85 -3.57 13.32
C LYS A 101 22.45 -4.27 14.60
N LEU A 102 23.32 -4.31 15.62
CA LEU A 102 23.01 -4.92 16.92
C LEU A 102 21.82 -4.22 17.59
N ILE A 103 21.81 -2.88 17.58
CA ILE A 103 20.69 -2.09 18.10
C ILE A 103 19.40 -2.40 17.35
N LYS A 104 19.43 -2.41 16.01
CA LYS A 104 18.25 -2.73 15.17
C LYS A 104 17.73 -4.15 15.41
N ASN A 105 18.62 -5.11 15.62
CA ASN A 105 18.22 -6.48 15.95
C ASN A 105 17.48 -6.53 17.30
N ALA A 106 18.03 -5.87 18.33
CA ALA A 106 17.36 -5.78 19.63
C ALA A 106 15.96 -5.14 19.53
N VAL A 107 15.82 -4.05 18.75
CA VAL A 107 14.52 -3.43 18.46
C VAL A 107 13.55 -4.43 17.80
N SER A 108 14.01 -5.16 16.78
CA SER A 108 13.18 -6.16 16.10
C SER A 108 12.71 -7.29 17.01
N LEU A 109 13.54 -7.72 17.97
CA LEU A 109 13.15 -8.73 18.96
C LEU A 109 12.06 -8.19 19.89
N ILE A 110 12.21 -6.95 20.37
CA ILE A 110 11.21 -6.28 21.22
C ILE A 110 9.89 -6.11 20.47
N ASP A 111 9.91 -5.67 19.22
CA ASP A 111 8.72 -5.57 18.37
C ASP A 111 8.02 -6.93 18.20
N GLY A 112 8.80 -8.01 18.12
CA GLY A 112 8.28 -9.38 18.10
C GLY A 112 7.50 -9.72 19.38
N VAL A 113 8.07 -9.42 20.54
CA VAL A 113 7.43 -9.65 21.85
C VAL A 113 6.15 -8.82 21.99
N ILE A 114 6.15 -7.55 21.56
CA ILE A 114 4.97 -6.69 21.59
C ILE A 114 3.86 -7.26 20.71
N LYS A 115 4.18 -7.67 19.48
CA LYS A 115 3.22 -8.29 18.56
C LYS A 115 2.65 -9.60 19.11
N GLU A 116 3.48 -10.41 19.76
CA GLU A 116 3.04 -11.65 20.39
C GLU A 116 2.07 -11.38 21.55
N ASP A 117 2.36 -10.38 22.41
CA ASP A 117 1.45 -9.95 23.47
C ASP A 117 0.12 -9.40 22.93
N GLU A 118 0.17 -8.57 21.87
CA GLU A 118 -1.04 -8.05 21.22
C GLU A 118 -1.89 -9.18 20.63
N ASN A 119 -1.27 -10.14 19.95
CA ASN A 119 -1.96 -11.30 19.40
C ASN A 119 -2.54 -12.20 20.50
N ARG A 120 -1.78 -12.46 21.57
CA ARG A 120 -2.26 -13.20 22.74
C ARG A 120 -3.46 -12.50 23.37
N THR A 121 -3.41 -11.19 23.55
CA THR A 121 -4.51 -10.40 24.11
C THR A 121 -5.74 -10.44 23.21
N LYS A 122 -5.56 -10.26 21.90
CA LYS A 122 -6.66 -10.37 20.92
C LYS A 122 -7.28 -11.76 20.92
N LYS A 123 -6.46 -12.82 20.98
CA LYS A 123 -6.94 -14.20 21.03
C LYS A 123 -7.73 -14.48 22.32
N ALA A 124 -7.19 -14.11 23.48
CA ALA A 124 -7.89 -14.27 24.76
C ALA A 124 -9.24 -13.52 24.75
N LYS A 125 -9.26 -12.31 24.18
CA LYS A 125 -10.49 -11.54 24.03
C LYS A 125 -11.48 -12.19 23.06
N ARG A 126 -10.99 -12.77 21.96
CA ARG A 126 -11.83 -13.54 21.03
C ARG A 126 -12.50 -14.73 21.72
N GLU A 127 -11.75 -15.47 22.53
CA GLU A 127 -12.28 -16.60 23.33
C GLU A 127 -13.33 -16.12 24.36
N GLU A 128 -13.13 -14.94 24.96
CA GLU A 128 -14.12 -14.34 25.85
C GLU A 128 -15.40 -13.91 25.11
N ILE A 129 -15.26 -13.37 23.90
CA ILE A 129 -16.39 -13.02 23.02
C ILE A 129 -17.15 -14.28 22.59
N GLU A 130 -16.46 -15.38 22.30
CA GLU A 130 -17.09 -16.67 21.96
C GLU A 130 -17.96 -17.17 23.12
N LYS A 131 -17.43 -17.20 24.34
CA LYS A 131 -18.21 -17.56 25.54
C LYS A 131 -19.38 -16.61 25.79
N LEU A 132 -19.20 -15.32 25.53
CA LEU A 132 -20.25 -14.32 25.66
C LEU A 132 -21.36 -14.54 24.61
N ALA A 133 -21.00 -14.89 23.38
CA ALA A 133 -21.94 -15.20 22.31
C ALA A 133 -22.78 -16.45 22.61
N GLU A 134 -22.16 -17.49 23.17
CA GLU A 134 -22.87 -18.67 23.69
C GLU A 134 -23.90 -18.28 24.75
N LYS A 135 -23.51 -17.45 25.73
CA LYS A 135 -24.40 -16.93 26.77
C LYS A 135 -25.56 -16.09 26.21
N CYS A 136 -25.31 -15.30 25.18
CA CYS A 136 -26.32 -14.52 24.48
C CYS A 136 -27.26 -15.36 23.61
N GLY A 137 -27.00 -16.66 23.45
CA GLY A 137 -27.85 -17.59 22.69
C GLY A 137 -27.64 -17.55 21.17
N VAL A 138 -26.46 -17.13 20.70
CA VAL A 138 -26.11 -17.11 19.27
C VAL A 138 -26.20 -18.51 18.66
N GLU A 139 -25.65 -19.51 19.35
CA GLU A 139 -25.68 -20.92 18.91
C GLU A 139 -27.10 -21.51 19.00
N THR A 140 -27.90 -21.12 19.99
CA THR A 140 -29.29 -21.55 20.15
C THR A 140 -30.17 -21.18 18.94
N ILE A 141 -29.82 -20.11 18.23
CA ILE A 141 -30.53 -19.65 17.02
C ILE A 141 -29.95 -20.31 15.76
N GLY A 142 -28.81 -20.99 15.87
CA GLY A 142 -28.12 -21.65 14.76
C GLY A 142 -27.32 -20.70 13.88
N ILE A 143 -26.82 -19.59 14.44
CA ILE A 143 -25.98 -18.61 13.74
C ILE A 143 -24.51 -18.80 14.14
N LYS A 144 -23.61 -18.72 13.15
CA LYS A 144 -22.16 -18.68 13.42
C LYS A 144 -21.76 -17.29 13.91
N LEU A 145 -20.96 -17.22 14.98
CA LEU A 145 -20.45 -15.95 15.51
C LEU A 145 -19.76 -15.11 14.42
N ASP A 146 -19.03 -15.74 13.50
CA ASP A 146 -18.32 -15.06 12.42
C ASP A 146 -19.21 -14.15 11.55
N LEU A 147 -20.51 -14.47 11.40
CA LEU A 147 -21.45 -13.66 10.63
C LEU A 147 -21.84 -12.35 11.32
N ILE A 148 -21.77 -12.32 12.65
CA ILE A 148 -22.12 -11.14 13.46
C ILE A 148 -20.90 -10.49 14.11
N PHE A 149 -19.72 -11.10 13.98
CA PHE A 149 -18.49 -10.64 14.60
C PHE A 149 -17.98 -9.34 13.98
N ASP A 150 -17.48 -8.43 14.82
CA ASP A 150 -16.80 -7.21 14.37
C ASP A 150 -15.34 -7.23 14.84
N ALA A 151 -14.40 -7.06 13.91
CA ALA A 151 -12.97 -7.01 14.21
C ALA A 151 -12.60 -5.93 15.23
N LYS A 152 -13.37 -4.83 15.30
CA LYS A 152 -13.18 -3.75 16.29
C LYS A 152 -13.43 -4.23 17.72
N TRP A 153 -14.12 -5.34 17.93
CA TRP A 153 -14.31 -5.93 19.26
C TRP A 153 -13.00 -6.42 19.86
N LEU A 154 -12.01 -6.78 19.03
CA LEU A 154 -10.68 -7.21 19.50
C LEU A 154 -9.81 -6.05 20.01
N ASN A 155 -10.19 -4.80 19.77
CA ASN A 155 -9.43 -3.63 20.21
C ASN A 155 -9.44 -3.52 21.75
N LYS A 156 -8.31 -3.16 22.36
CA LYS A 156 -8.19 -3.00 23.83
C LYS A 156 -9.20 -1.99 24.40
N THR A 157 -9.59 -0.98 23.61
CA THR A 157 -10.53 0.07 24.02
C THR A 157 -11.99 -0.36 24.06
N THR A 158 -12.38 -1.42 23.35
CA THR A 158 -13.77 -1.87 23.29
C THR A 158 -14.11 -2.67 24.56
N SER A 159 -15.06 -2.23 25.37
CA SER A 159 -15.42 -2.94 26.61
C SER A 159 -16.26 -4.19 26.35
N MET A 160 -16.11 -5.23 27.18
CA MET A 160 -16.92 -6.46 27.06
C MET A 160 -18.43 -6.20 27.20
N LYS A 161 -18.84 -5.22 28.01
CA LYS A 161 -20.25 -4.80 28.13
C LYS A 161 -20.81 -4.22 26.83
N SER A 162 -20.02 -3.44 26.11
CA SER A 162 -20.43 -2.89 24.80
C SER A 162 -20.60 -4.02 23.79
N ILE A 163 -19.70 -5.00 23.82
CA ILE A 163 -19.77 -6.19 22.96
C ILE A 163 -21.00 -7.03 23.30
N GLU A 164 -21.28 -7.27 24.59
CA GLU A 164 -22.49 -8.00 25.04
C GLU A 164 -23.76 -7.36 24.53
N LYS A 165 -23.86 -6.03 24.65
CA LYS A 165 -24.99 -5.27 24.12
C LYS A 165 -25.11 -5.42 22.61
N ALA A 166 -24.01 -5.27 21.86
CA ALA A 166 -24.01 -5.39 20.41
C ALA A 166 -24.40 -6.81 19.93
N ILE A 167 -23.90 -7.86 20.59
CA ILE A 167 -24.28 -9.24 20.29
C ILE A 167 -25.77 -9.46 20.56
N THR A 168 -26.24 -9.01 21.72
CA THR A 168 -27.65 -9.17 22.12
C THR A 168 -28.59 -8.45 21.15
N GLU A 169 -28.27 -7.22 20.75
CA GLU A 169 -29.06 -6.47 19.76
C GLU A 169 -29.10 -7.18 18.40
N LYS A 170 -27.96 -7.71 17.93
CA LYS A 170 -27.93 -8.51 16.69
C LYS A 170 -28.76 -9.78 16.81
N VAL A 171 -28.63 -10.50 17.92
CA VAL A 171 -29.42 -11.71 18.22
C VAL A 171 -30.92 -11.41 18.23
N ASP A 172 -31.35 -10.33 18.86
CA ASP A 172 -32.76 -9.97 18.95
C ASP A 172 -33.33 -9.53 17.60
N ASN A 173 -32.53 -8.85 16.77
CA ASN A 173 -32.92 -8.54 15.39
C ASN A 173 -33.06 -9.82 14.55
N ILE A 174 -32.11 -10.75 14.66
CA ILE A 174 -32.19 -12.06 13.98
C ILE A 174 -33.45 -12.83 14.40
N LYS A 175 -33.81 -12.82 15.69
CA LYS A 175 -35.07 -13.44 16.15
C LYS A 175 -36.28 -12.77 15.50
N LYS A 176 -36.36 -11.44 15.45
CA LYS A 176 -37.46 -10.72 14.80
C LYS A 176 -37.55 -11.03 13.30
N ASP A 177 -36.42 -11.13 12.63
CA ASP A 177 -36.36 -11.49 11.21
C ASP A 177 -36.88 -12.93 10.99
N LEU A 178 -36.46 -13.87 11.85
CA LEU A 178 -36.97 -15.25 11.82
C LEU A 178 -38.47 -15.32 12.14
N GLU A 179 -38.99 -14.51 13.08
CA GLU A 179 -40.43 -14.41 13.32
C GLU A 179 -41.17 -13.87 12.07
N THR A 180 -40.57 -12.91 11.36
CA THR A 180 -41.13 -12.38 10.10
C THR A 180 -41.19 -13.46 9.02
N LEU A 181 -40.18 -14.34 8.94
CA LEU A 181 -40.19 -15.45 8.00
C LEU A 181 -41.27 -16.49 8.30
N LYS A 182 -41.77 -16.59 9.54
CA LYS A 182 -42.90 -17.50 9.87
C LYS A 182 -44.19 -17.14 9.16
N LEU A 183 -44.33 -15.92 8.62
CA LEU A 183 -45.46 -15.57 7.75
C LEU A 183 -45.49 -16.42 6.47
N PHE A 184 -44.37 -17.02 6.08
CA PHE A 184 -44.23 -17.94 4.95
C PHE A 184 -44.21 -19.40 5.44
N ALA A 185 -45.27 -19.84 6.12
CA ALA A 185 -45.33 -21.13 6.82
C ALA A 185 -44.97 -22.36 5.96
N GLU A 186 -45.30 -22.36 4.66
CA GLU A 186 -45.00 -23.47 3.74
C GLU A 186 -43.51 -23.62 3.41
N ASP A 187 -42.74 -22.53 3.48
CA ASP A 187 -41.33 -22.47 3.08
C ASP A 187 -40.38 -22.15 4.24
N TYR A 188 -40.92 -22.07 5.45
CA TYR A 188 -40.22 -21.51 6.60
C TYR A 188 -38.84 -22.14 6.82
N ASP A 189 -38.75 -23.47 6.81
CA ASP A 189 -37.49 -24.16 7.10
C ASP A 189 -36.40 -23.84 6.06
N ALA A 190 -36.76 -23.78 4.77
CA ALA A 190 -35.85 -23.46 3.69
C ALA A 190 -35.42 -21.97 3.73
N LEU A 191 -36.36 -21.07 4.04
CA LEU A 191 -36.09 -19.65 4.18
C LEU A 191 -35.24 -19.34 5.42
N ALA A 192 -35.54 -19.99 6.54
CA ALA A 192 -34.78 -19.85 7.77
C ALA A 192 -33.35 -20.37 7.59
N ALA A 193 -33.14 -21.50 6.91
CA ALA A 193 -31.80 -21.99 6.60
C ALA A 193 -31.02 -20.97 5.76
N ARG A 194 -31.61 -20.46 4.68
CA ARG A 194 -30.99 -19.47 3.78
C ARG A 194 -30.64 -18.17 4.50
N TYR A 195 -31.55 -17.66 5.32
CA TYR A 195 -31.30 -16.45 6.12
C TYR A 195 -30.16 -16.65 7.12
N LYS A 196 -30.05 -17.83 7.75
CA LYS A 196 -28.98 -18.12 8.71
C LYS A 196 -27.58 -18.20 8.09
N GLU A 197 -27.47 -18.29 6.76
CA GLU A 197 -26.19 -18.29 6.05
C GLU A 197 -25.65 -16.88 5.80
N ASN A 198 -26.51 -15.90 5.53
CA ASN A 198 -26.11 -14.56 5.08
C ASN A 198 -26.67 -13.40 5.92
N LEU A 199 -27.60 -13.68 6.85
CA LEU A 199 -28.33 -12.70 7.67
C LEU A 199 -29.00 -11.59 6.86
N ASN A 200 -29.41 -11.89 5.62
CA ASN A 200 -30.05 -10.94 4.72
C ASN A 200 -31.54 -11.25 4.58
N LEU A 201 -32.37 -10.51 5.33
CA LEU A 201 -33.83 -10.71 5.34
C LEU A 201 -34.45 -10.36 3.98
N GLN A 202 -33.99 -9.28 3.34
CA GLN A 202 -34.54 -8.79 2.08
C GLN A 202 -34.37 -9.81 0.96
N GLU A 203 -33.17 -10.38 0.81
CA GLU A 203 -32.89 -11.42 -0.17
C GLU A 203 -33.72 -12.69 0.11
N THR A 204 -33.89 -13.02 1.39
CA THR A 204 -34.69 -14.19 1.81
C THR A 204 -36.17 -13.99 1.47
N ILE A 205 -36.74 -12.81 1.74
CA ILE A 205 -38.13 -12.48 1.39
C ILE A 205 -38.34 -12.48 -0.13
N ALA A 206 -37.39 -11.94 -0.90
CA ALA A 206 -37.47 -11.95 -2.37
C ALA A 206 -37.56 -13.39 -2.91
N TYR A 207 -36.78 -14.30 -2.35
CA TYR A 207 -36.82 -15.71 -2.69
C TYR A 207 -38.10 -16.41 -2.24
N ALA A 208 -38.63 -16.08 -1.07
CA ALA A 208 -39.93 -16.56 -0.60
C ALA A 208 -41.07 -16.21 -1.58
N ASN A 209 -41.09 -14.95 -2.06
CA ASN A 209 -42.09 -14.51 -3.02
C ASN A 209 -41.95 -15.24 -4.37
N LYS A 210 -40.72 -15.47 -4.84
CA LYS A 210 -40.46 -16.24 -6.06
C LYS A 210 -40.96 -17.69 -5.95
N LEU A 211 -40.73 -18.35 -4.82
CA LEU A 211 -41.24 -19.70 -4.57
C LEU A 211 -42.77 -19.74 -4.59
N LYS A 212 -43.42 -18.75 -3.96
CA LYS A 212 -44.87 -18.61 -3.94
C LYS A 212 -45.44 -18.42 -5.35
N GLU A 213 -44.82 -17.58 -6.17
CA GLU A 213 -45.22 -17.35 -7.57
C GLU A 213 -45.05 -18.60 -8.44
N GLN A 214 -43.97 -19.35 -8.25
CA GLN A 214 -43.73 -20.63 -8.93
C GLN A 214 -44.79 -21.69 -8.60
N ARG A 215 -45.26 -21.76 -7.34
CA ARG A 215 -46.39 -22.63 -6.97
C ARG A 215 -47.71 -22.16 -7.54
N ALA A 216 -48.00 -20.86 -7.47
CA ALA A 216 -49.25 -20.31 -8.03
C ALA A 216 -49.37 -20.58 -9.54
N SER A 217 -48.25 -20.53 -10.25
CA SER A 217 -48.17 -20.80 -11.69
C SER A 217 -48.28 -22.30 -12.03
N SER A 218 -47.92 -23.22 -11.13
CA SER A 218 -47.99 -24.68 -11.36
C SER A 218 -49.32 -25.31 -10.92
N VAL A 219 -50.04 -24.69 -9.99
CA VAL A 219 -51.38 -25.14 -9.51
C VAL A 219 -52.53 -24.64 -10.40
N SER A 220 -52.22 -23.89 -11.47
CA SER A 220 -53.21 -23.45 -12.47
C SER A 220 -53.15 -24.27 -13.79
N PRO A 221 -53.56 -25.55 -13.85
CA PRO A 221 -53.82 -26.21 -15.11
C PRO A 221 -55.28 -25.96 -15.52
N SER A 222 -55.53 -24.86 -16.26
CA SER A 222 -56.65 -24.66 -17.22
C SER A 222 -57.12 -23.21 -17.28
N LYS A 223 -56.46 -22.39 -18.12
CA LYS A 223 -57.17 -21.48 -19.05
C LYS A 223 -56.23 -20.99 -20.14
N LYS A 224 -55.65 -21.92 -20.92
CA LYS A 224 -55.08 -21.59 -22.23
C LYS A 224 -55.21 -22.77 -23.20
N GLU A 225 -56.38 -23.38 -23.22
CA GLU A 225 -56.83 -24.19 -24.36
C GLU A 225 -58.24 -23.74 -24.72
N THR A 226 -58.32 -22.77 -25.64
CA THR A 226 -59.27 -22.74 -26.77
C THR A 226 -58.87 -21.55 -27.64
N ALA A 227 -57.95 -21.81 -28.56
CA ALA A 227 -57.90 -21.13 -29.85
C ALA A 227 -57.43 -22.17 -30.86
N THR A 228 -58.35 -23.02 -31.27
CA THR A 228 -58.24 -23.84 -32.47
C THR A 228 -57.90 -22.93 -33.66
N PRO A 229 -56.81 -23.18 -34.41
CA PRO A 229 -56.60 -22.57 -35.71
C PRO A 229 -57.42 -23.35 -36.75
N PRO A 230 -58.14 -22.70 -37.68
CA PRO A 230 -58.56 -23.38 -38.90
C PRO A 230 -57.37 -23.47 -39.89
N PRO A 231 -57.22 -24.60 -40.62
CA PRO A 231 -56.18 -24.77 -41.64
C PRO A 231 -56.63 -24.21 -43.01
N THR A 232 -55.72 -24.32 -44.01
CA THR A 232 -55.89 -24.04 -45.47
C THR A 232 -55.36 -22.64 -45.86
N SER A 233 -54.35 -22.39 -46.70
CA SER A 233 -53.59 -23.17 -47.70
C SER A 233 -52.22 -22.52 -47.96
N PRO A 234 -51.25 -23.23 -48.57
CA PRO A 234 -49.92 -22.71 -48.90
C PRO A 234 -49.84 -22.09 -50.30
N GLN A 235 -49.24 -20.90 -50.44
CA GLN A 235 -48.46 -20.50 -51.63
C GLN A 235 -47.59 -19.26 -51.38
N LYS A 236 -46.42 -19.29 -52.04
CA LYS A 236 -45.31 -18.32 -52.17
C LYS A 236 -45.84 -16.88 -52.44
N GLU A 237 -45.14 -15.78 -52.12
CA GLU A 237 -43.87 -15.35 -52.71
C GLU A 237 -43.44 -13.97 -52.12
N VAL A 238 -42.12 -13.75 -52.01
CA VAL A 238 -41.30 -12.51 -52.05
C VAL A 238 -41.68 -11.18 -51.36
N ALA A 239 -40.68 -10.72 -50.57
CA ALA A 239 -40.04 -9.39 -50.57
C ALA A 239 -40.76 -8.14 -50.00
N GLU A 240 -39.94 -7.43 -49.20
CA GLU A 240 -39.71 -5.97 -49.26
C GLU A 240 -40.13 -5.13 -48.03
N ASN A 241 -39.10 -4.83 -47.23
CA ASN A 241 -38.67 -3.53 -46.69
C ASN A 241 -39.67 -2.44 -46.22
N ASN A 242 -39.23 -1.84 -45.10
CA ASN A 242 -39.36 -0.42 -44.71
C ASN A 242 -40.79 0.08 -44.42
N ALA A 243 -41.01 1.06 -43.56
CA ALA A 243 -40.22 1.75 -42.54
C ALA A 243 -41.26 2.49 -41.66
N ALA A 244 -40.85 2.75 -40.42
CA ALA A 244 -41.02 3.99 -39.65
C ALA A 244 -42.30 4.83 -39.83
N GLU A 245 -42.93 5.16 -38.70
CA GLU A 245 -43.29 6.51 -38.20
C GLU A 245 -44.52 6.38 -37.26
N GLN A 246 -44.69 7.09 -36.15
CA GLN A 246 -43.92 8.02 -35.31
C GLN A 246 -44.87 8.37 -34.16
N GLN A 247 -44.28 8.76 -33.01
CA GLN A 247 -44.78 9.82 -32.08
C GLN A 247 -46.14 9.55 -31.40
N GLU A 248 -46.43 9.91 -30.17
CA GLU A 248 -45.98 10.85 -29.13
C GLU A 248 -46.77 10.32 -27.89
N GLU A 249 -46.47 10.49 -26.60
CA GLU A 249 -46.07 11.67 -25.86
C GLU A 249 -45.87 11.21 -24.39
N GLN A 250 -44.96 11.88 -23.69
CA GLN A 250 -44.74 11.85 -22.22
C GLN A 250 -45.97 12.44 -21.45
N PRO A 251 -45.98 12.74 -20.11
CA PRO A 251 -44.93 12.63 -19.07
C PRO A 251 -45.37 12.21 -17.63
N LYS A 252 -44.36 12.13 -16.74
CA LYS A 252 -44.33 12.56 -15.30
C LYS A 252 -45.06 11.64 -14.27
N ASN A 253 -44.55 11.35 -13.07
CA ASN A 253 -43.53 11.97 -12.22
C ASN A 253 -43.11 11.00 -11.09
N GLY A 254 -41.88 11.12 -10.56
CA GLY A 254 -41.60 10.81 -9.14
C GLY A 254 -40.41 9.88 -8.81
N LYS A 255 -39.22 10.49 -8.61
CA LYS A 255 -38.23 10.32 -7.50
C LYS A 255 -38.22 8.97 -6.71
N MET A 256 -37.12 8.31 -6.34
CA MET A 256 -35.72 8.72 -6.13
C MET A 256 -34.86 7.47 -5.81
N SER A 257 -33.56 7.53 -6.13
CA SER A 257 -32.41 6.90 -5.43
C SER A 257 -32.23 5.38 -5.43
N SER A 258 -31.15 4.90 -6.07
CA SER A 258 -29.87 4.53 -5.40
C SER A 258 -28.91 3.82 -6.37
N ASN A 259 -27.63 4.24 -6.37
CA ASN A 259 -26.37 3.47 -6.44
C ASN A 259 -26.36 2.10 -7.15
N GLU A 260 -25.33 1.65 -7.87
CA GLU A 260 -23.93 2.03 -8.05
C GLU A 260 -23.42 1.09 -9.18
N GLU A 261 -22.35 1.50 -9.87
CA GLU A 261 -21.40 0.61 -10.57
C GLU A 261 -21.90 -0.20 -11.78
N ASP A 262 -21.89 0.43 -12.96
CA ASP A 262 -21.03 0.02 -14.09
C ASP A 262 -21.56 0.61 -15.41
N ALA A 263 -20.97 1.72 -15.86
CA ALA A 263 -20.95 2.12 -17.27
C ALA A 263 -19.95 3.28 -17.49
N MET A 264 -18.67 3.01 -17.24
CA MET A 264 -17.60 3.66 -18.00
C MET A 264 -17.77 3.25 -19.48
N ASP A 265 -18.53 4.00 -20.28
CA ASP A 265 -18.31 4.05 -21.76
C ASP A 265 -19.20 5.03 -22.58
N ALA A 266 -19.90 6.00 -21.98
CA ALA A 266 -20.86 6.83 -22.76
C ALA A 266 -20.75 8.36 -22.62
N PHE A 267 -19.67 8.92 -22.05
CA PHE A 267 -19.46 10.38 -22.00
C PHE A 267 -18.13 10.86 -22.60
N ALA A 268 -17.35 9.96 -23.20
CA ALA A 268 -16.05 10.26 -23.79
C ALA A 268 -16.10 10.78 -25.26
N ALA A 269 -17.28 11.00 -25.84
CA ALA A 269 -17.42 11.33 -27.27
C ALA A 269 -18.04 12.71 -27.60
N ALA A 270 -18.24 13.61 -26.63
CA ALA A 270 -19.02 14.84 -26.88
C ALA A 270 -18.40 16.20 -26.51
N MET A 271 -17.22 16.28 -25.88
CA MET A 271 -16.57 17.59 -25.63
C MET A 271 -15.04 17.46 -25.73
N GLY A 272 -14.51 17.86 -26.89
CA GLY A 272 -13.07 17.96 -27.09
C GLY A 272 -12.47 19.08 -26.24
N GLN A 273 -11.76 18.70 -25.18
CA GLN A 273 -10.59 19.42 -24.67
C GLN A 273 -9.81 18.51 -23.72
N SER A 274 -8.53 18.31 -24.02
CA SER A 274 -7.57 17.56 -23.20
C SER A 274 -7.43 18.25 -21.83
N VAL A 275 -7.81 17.55 -20.76
CA VAL A 275 -7.46 17.94 -19.39
C VAL A 275 -6.93 16.72 -18.67
N ALA A 276 -5.62 16.75 -18.37
CA ALA A 276 -4.96 15.72 -17.57
C ALA A 276 -5.60 15.64 -16.17
N PRO A 277 -5.69 14.45 -15.56
CA PRO A 277 -6.24 14.28 -14.22
C PRO A 277 -5.39 15.03 -13.17
N PRO A 278 -6.00 15.63 -12.12
CA PRO A 278 -5.26 16.36 -11.10
C PRO A 278 -4.37 15.40 -10.31
N THR A 279 -3.05 15.65 -10.33
CA THR A 279 -2.10 15.00 -9.44
C THR A 279 -2.49 15.27 -7.98
N PRO A 280 -2.49 14.26 -7.11
CA PRO A 280 -2.78 14.45 -5.69
C PRO A 280 -1.72 15.37 -5.06
N THR A 281 -2.15 16.55 -4.61
CA THR A 281 -1.28 17.55 -3.97
C THR A 281 -1.35 17.43 -2.45
N GLU A 282 -0.20 17.38 -1.77
CA GLU A 282 -0.11 17.35 -0.31
C GLU A 282 0.37 18.72 0.21
N THR A 283 -0.44 19.38 1.05
CA THR A 283 -0.11 20.70 1.61
C THR A 283 0.38 20.55 3.05
N ARG A 284 1.56 21.09 3.35
CA ARG A 284 2.15 21.11 4.70
C ARG A 284 2.65 22.51 5.05
N THR A 285 2.40 22.95 6.28
CA THR A 285 2.85 24.25 6.79
C THR A 285 4.19 24.09 7.51
N TYR A 286 5.20 24.83 7.06
CA TYR A 286 6.53 24.88 7.68
C TYR A 286 6.85 26.30 8.14
N VAL A 287 7.47 26.43 9.31
CA VAL A 287 8.03 27.68 9.80
C VAL A 287 9.54 27.60 9.64
N CYS A 288 10.12 28.47 8.82
CA CYS A 288 11.54 28.49 8.53
C CYS A 288 12.17 29.80 9.03
N THR A 289 13.27 29.71 9.75
CA THR A 289 14.07 30.86 10.18
C THR A 289 15.48 30.75 9.59
N GLY A 290 15.97 31.83 9.00
CA GLY A 290 17.26 31.81 8.31
C GLY A 290 17.74 33.19 7.91
N THR A 291 18.96 33.23 7.36
CA THR A 291 19.50 34.46 6.77
C THR A 291 18.81 34.76 5.43
N LYS A 292 18.77 36.03 5.02
CA LYS A 292 18.14 36.47 3.76
C LYS A 292 18.57 35.61 2.55
N LYS A 293 19.88 35.35 2.45
CA LYS A 293 20.46 34.52 1.37
C LYS A 293 20.00 33.06 1.41
N ALA A 294 19.75 32.50 2.59
CA ALA A 294 19.26 31.13 2.74
C ALA A 294 17.78 31.01 2.34
N MET A 295 16.96 32.02 2.68
CA MET A 295 15.55 32.06 2.26
C MET A 295 15.41 32.24 0.74
N GLU A 296 16.23 33.10 0.13
CA GLU A 296 16.27 33.26 -1.35
C GLU A 296 16.64 31.96 -2.07
N CYS A 297 17.60 31.19 -1.53
CA CYS A 297 17.95 29.87 -2.06
C CYS A 297 16.80 28.86 -1.91
N LEU A 298 16.07 28.90 -0.79
CA LEU A 298 14.94 28.01 -0.52
C LEU A 298 13.77 28.30 -1.46
N GLU A 299 13.43 29.58 -1.68
CA GLU A 299 12.38 29.99 -2.61
C GLU A 299 12.69 29.55 -4.05
N ARG A 300 13.95 29.72 -4.47
CA ARG A 300 14.41 29.26 -5.79
C ARG A 300 14.26 27.75 -5.93
N PHE A 301 14.70 26.99 -4.92
CA PHE A 301 14.55 25.55 -4.90
C PHE A 301 13.08 25.11 -5.00
N MET A 302 12.17 25.77 -4.27
CA MET A 302 10.74 25.47 -4.33
C MET A 302 10.16 25.72 -5.72
N ARG A 303 10.53 26.83 -6.39
CA ARG A 303 10.10 27.13 -7.77
C ARG A 303 10.63 26.11 -8.77
N ASP A 304 11.91 25.75 -8.67
CA ASP A 304 12.57 24.81 -9.57
C ASP A 304 11.95 23.40 -9.49
N ASN A 305 11.35 23.05 -8.35
CA ASN A 305 10.70 21.75 -8.12
C ASN A 305 9.16 21.81 -8.23
N GLY A 306 8.58 22.92 -8.70
CA GLY A 306 7.13 23.04 -8.89
C GLY A 306 6.32 23.07 -7.58
N ILE A 307 6.95 23.43 -6.46
CA ILE A 307 6.32 23.51 -5.14
C ILE A 307 5.73 24.90 -4.97
N THR A 308 4.41 24.99 -4.84
CA THR A 308 3.72 26.24 -4.45
C THR A 308 3.92 26.52 -2.96
N PHE A 309 4.40 27.73 -2.64
CA PHE A 309 4.59 28.20 -1.27
C PHE A 309 3.94 29.58 -1.06
N ASN A 310 3.62 29.88 0.19
CA ASN A 310 3.09 31.18 0.61
C ASN A 310 4.00 31.75 1.71
N VAL A 311 4.42 33.00 1.58
CA VAL A 311 5.25 33.70 2.56
C VAL A 311 4.32 34.63 3.35
N GLN A 312 4.19 34.40 4.65
CA GLN A 312 3.49 35.32 5.57
C GLN A 312 4.42 36.44 6.05
#